data_AF-A0A6L4B430-F1
#
_entry.id   AF-A0A6L4B430-F1
#
_cell.length_a   1.000
_cell.length_b   1.000
_cell.length_c   1.000
_cell.angle_alpha   90.00
_cell.angle_beta   90.00
_cell.angle_gamma   90.00
#
_symmetry.space_group_name_H-M   'P 1'
#
loop_
_entity.id
_entity.type
_entity.pdbx_description
1 polymer ?
#
loop_
_entity_poly.entity_id
_entity_poly.type
_entity_poly.pdbx_seq_one_letter_code
_entity_poly.pdbx_strand_id
1 'polypeptide(L)'
;MKIPSTLPVTAEQSRAARFQLGLTQADLIQQSDLPGWKLKQFETGRFVPDIPFLEGLRTFYSSKGIQFAESVTTTIQVKDEITPLAGPEAAPSSASGASFPFYLCSDLTEAQGSAITERILENDERAAVLLNMPIKRAMFGGLDDTTDAALRELFGRLTESYMLLSRLQGRVFITPTEGEPSTLADLVASNYAGSPLVELTAGHPPTIQSEPQGFDPDQEDAE
;
A
#
# COMPACT_ATOMS: atom_id res chain seq x y z
N MET A 1 -10.78 -16.14 7.64
CA MET A 1 -9.50 -16.30 8.38
C MET A 1 -9.57 -15.45 9.64
N LYS A 2 -9.18 -15.99 10.80
CA LYS A 2 -9.24 -15.30 12.10
C LYS A 2 -8.14 -14.23 12.15
N ILE A 3 -8.51 -12.99 12.47
CA ILE A 3 -7.55 -11.89 12.68
C ILE A 3 -6.71 -12.24 13.92
N PRO A 4 -5.37 -12.25 13.84
CA PRO A 4 -4.54 -12.37 15.02
C PRO A 4 -4.78 -11.15 15.92
N SER A 5 -5.30 -11.39 17.12
CA SER A 5 -5.59 -10.35 18.13
C SER A 5 -4.33 -9.74 18.76
N THR A 6 -3.15 -10.16 18.31
CA THR A 6 -1.84 -9.82 18.87
C THR A 6 -0.86 -9.53 17.73
N LEU A 7 -0.32 -8.31 17.70
CA LEU A 7 0.72 -7.93 16.76
C LEU A 7 2.11 -8.26 17.35
N PRO A 8 3.06 -8.76 16.55
CA PRO A 8 4.43 -9.05 17.02
C PRO A 8 5.17 -7.81 17.53
N VAL A 9 5.00 -6.66 16.86
CA VAL A 9 5.54 -5.34 17.24
C VAL A 9 4.54 -4.27 16.83
N THR A 10 4.32 -3.26 17.68
CA THR A 10 3.52 -2.07 17.36
C THR A 10 4.37 -0.92 16.84
N ALA A 11 3.76 0.06 16.17
CA ALA A 11 4.47 1.22 15.61
C ALA A 11 5.20 2.03 16.70
N GLU A 12 4.59 2.16 17.87
CA GLU A 12 5.18 2.82 19.05
C GLU A 12 6.37 2.05 19.60
N GLN A 13 6.24 0.72 19.71
CA GLN A 13 7.34 -0.16 20.14
C GLN A 13 8.50 -0.14 19.14
N SER A 14 8.23 -0.12 17.83
CA SER A 14 9.28 0.04 16.81
C SER A 14 10.01 1.37 16.98
N ARG A 15 9.28 2.49 17.07
CA ARG A 15 9.89 3.81 17.27
C ARG A 15 10.73 3.84 18.55
N ALA A 16 10.20 3.34 19.66
CA ALA A 16 10.90 3.30 20.94
C ALA A 16 12.17 2.44 20.86
N ALA A 17 12.10 1.25 20.27
CA ALA A 17 13.26 0.37 20.06
C ALA A 17 14.34 1.05 19.19
N ARG A 18 13.92 1.72 18.13
CA ARG A 18 14.81 2.48 17.25
C ARG A 18 15.53 3.61 18.00
N PHE A 19 14.81 4.37 18.83
CA PHE A 19 15.42 5.41 19.68
C PHE A 19 16.38 4.82 20.73
N GLN A 20 16.05 3.69 21.36
CA GLN A 20 16.93 3.02 22.31
C GLN A 20 18.24 2.54 21.68
N LEU A 21 18.18 2.08 20.44
CA LEU A 21 19.36 1.65 19.68
C LEU A 21 20.13 2.82 19.03
N GLY A 22 19.65 4.05 19.17
CA GLY A 22 20.27 5.22 18.53
C GLY A 22 20.20 5.21 17.00
N LEU A 23 19.26 4.46 16.42
CA LEU A 23 19.13 4.29 14.97
C LEU A 23 18.24 5.38 14.38
N THR A 24 18.62 5.92 13.23
CA THR A 24 17.68 6.70 12.41
C THR A 24 16.73 5.75 11.66
N GLN A 25 15.64 6.29 11.14
CA GLN A 25 14.71 5.48 10.33
C GLN A 25 15.41 4.96 9.06
N ALA A 26 16.33 5.73 8.48
CA ALA A 26 17.14 5.30 7.34
C ALA A 26 18.07 4.12 7.72
N ASP A 27 18.73 4.20 8.88
CA ASP A 27 19.60 3.12 9.36
C ASP A 27 18.84 1.81 9.58
N LEU A 28 17.61 1.91 10.10
CA LEU A 28 16.74 0.74 10.28
C LEU A 28 16.37 0.10 8.94
N ILE A 29 16.01 0.90 7.95
CA ILE A 29 15.69 0.41 6.60
C ILE A 29 16.89 -0.32 6.00
N GLN A 30 18.07 0.28 6.11
CA GLN A 30 19.30 -0.30 5.57
C GLN A 30 19.74 -1.58 6.30
N GLN A 31 19.56 -1.65 7.62
CA GLN A 31 20.07 -2.76 8.42
C GLN A 31 19.09 -3.92 8.58
N SER A 32 17.78 -3.69 8.42
CA SER A 32 16.76 -4.73 8.60
C SER A 32 16.43 -5.51 7.32
N ASP A 33 16.86 -5.00 6.16
CA ASP A 33 16.49 -5.53 4.83
C ASP A 33 14.96 -5.58 4.60
N LEU A 34 14.20 -4.81 5.40
CA LEU A 34 12.76 -4.70 5.28
C LEU A 34 12.40 -3.58 4.29
N PRO A 35 11.29 -3.73 3.53
CA PRO A 35 10.83 -2.70 2.61
C PRO A 35 10.67 -1.33 3.29
N GLY A 36 11.52 -0.37 2.94
CA GLY A 36 11.64 0.88 3.69
C GLY A 36 10.40 1.76 3.65
N TRP A 37 9.68 1.74 2.54
CA TRP A 37 8.41 2.43 2.39
C TRP A 37 7.32 1.88 3.33
N LYS A 38 7.25 0.55 3.55
CA LYS A 38 6.32 -0.06 4.54
C LYS A 38 6.68 0.38 5.95
N LEU A 39 7.98 0.43 6.26
CA LEU A 39 8.47 0.84 7.57
C LEU A 39 8.13 2.30 7.88
N LYS A 40 8.27 3.20 6.91
CA LYS A 40 7.88 4.62 7.04
C LYS A 40 6.39 4.78 7.34
N GLN A 41 5.52 4.08 6.60
CA GLN A 41 4.07 4.15 6.81
C GLN A 41 3.64 3.51 8.14
N PHE A 42 4.33 2.44 8.54
CA PHE A 42 4.10 1.80 9.83
C PHE A 42 4.45 2.71 11.02
N GLU A 43 5.67 3.28 11.05
CA GLU A 43 6.10 4.09 12.20
C GLU A 43 5.29 5.39 12.36
N THR A 44 4.71 5.91 11.28
CA THR A 44 3.81 7.07 11.32
C THR A 44 2.40 6.73 11.84
N GLY A 45 2.10 5.45 12.12
CA GLY A 45 0.81 5.00 12.62
C GLY A 45 -0.32 5.03 11.57
N ARG A 46 0.01 5.31 10.31
CA ARG A 46 -0.94 5.39 9.20
C ARG A 46 -1.28 4.00 8.61
N PHE A 47 -0.50 2.99 8.98
CA PHE A 47 -0.55 1.66 8.37
C PHE A 47 -0.11 0.58 9.35
N VAL A 48 -0.67 -0.64 9.24
CA VAL A 48 -0.22 -1.84 9.95
C VAL A 48 0.21 -2.89 8.92
N PRO A 49 1.52 -3.22 8.83
CA PRO A 49 2.03 -4.25 7.96
C PRO A 49 1.51 -5.66 8.26
N ASP A 50 1.78 -6.57 7.33
CA ASP A 50 1.51 -7.99 7.45
C ASP A 50 2.37 -8.67 8.54
N ILE A 51 1.88 -9.81 9.06
CA ILE A 51 2.55 -10.56 10.14
C ILE A 51 4.01 -10.91 9.80
N PRO A 52 4.36 -11.40 8.59
CA PRO A 52 5.75 -11.67 8.23
C PRO A 52 6.67 -10.45 8.35
N PHE A 53 6.20 -9.28 7.92
CA PHE A 53 6.94 -8.03 8.09
C PHE A 53 7.15 -7.69 9.57
N LEU A 54 6.10 -7.80 10.38
CA LEU A 54 6.18 -7.51 11.82
C LEU A 54 7.08 -8.50 12.57
N GLU A 55 7.09 -9.77 12.17
CA GLU A 55 8.01 -10.79 12.71
C GLU A 55 9.46 -10.52 12.27
N GLY A 56 9.69 -10.13 11.01
CA GLY A 56 11.00 -9.71 10.53
C GLY A 56 11.54 -8.52 11.33
N LEU A 57 10.68 -7.53 11.59
CA LEU A 57 11.02 -6.37 12.39
C LEU A 57 11.29 -6.74 13.86
N ARG A 58 10.48 -7.64 14.44
CA ARG A 58 10.71 -8.19 15.78
C ARG A 58 12.06 -8.90 15.86
N THR A 59 12.37 -9.73 14.86
CA THR A 59 13.60 -10.50 14.77
C THR A 59 14.82 -9.59 14.67
N PHE A 60 14.75 -8.55 13.83
CA PHE A 60 15.80 -7.54 13.73
C PHE A 60 16.11 -6.91 15.09
N TYR A 61 15.10 -6.38 15.77
CA TYR A 61 15.27 -5.74 17.07
C TYR A 61 15.74 -6.73 18.16
N SER A 62 15.23 -7.96 18.14
CA SER A 62 15.66 -9.03 19.05
C SER A 62 17.14 -9.36 18.85
N SER A 63 17.62 -9.39 17.60
CA SER A 63 19.04 -9.59 17.28
C SER A 63 19.94 -8.47 17.81
N LYS A 64 19.39 -7.27 18.01
CA LYS A 64 20.07 -6.10 18.58
C LYS A 64 19.90 -6.00 20.12
N GLY A 65 19.29 -7.00 20.75
CA GLY A 65 19.10 -7.08 22.20
C GLY A 65 17.83 -6.43 22.74
N ILE A 66 16.91 -6.00 21.87
CA ILE A 66 15.60 -5.48 22.29
C ILE A 66 14.62 -6.66 22.43
N GLN A 67 14.21 -6.94 23.65
CA GLN A 67 13.19 -7.94 23.95
C GLN A 67 11.82 -7.24 24.04
N PHE A 68 10.90 -7.58 23.14
CA PHE A 68 9.50 -7.17 23.30
C PHE A 68 8.80 -8.18 24.20
N ALA A 69 8.15 -7.70 25.27
CA ALA A 69 7.32 -8.55 26.12
C ALA A 69 6.28 -9.29 25.26
N GLU A 70 6.04 -10.57 25.56
CA GLU A 70 5.06 -11.38 24.83
C GLU A 70 3.69 -10.70 24.86
N SER A 71 3.17 -10.43 23.65
CA SER A 71 1.78 -10.09 23.37
C SER A 71 1.21 -8.97 24.23
N VAL A 72 1.34 -7.73 23.76
CA VAL A 72 0.35 -6.72 24.15
C VAL A 72 -0.94 -7.10 23.42
N THR A 73 -1.91 -7.63 24.17
CA THR A 73 -3.31 -7.55 23.74
C THR A 73 -3.56 -6.07 23.54
N THR A 74 -3.84 -5.65 22.30
CA THR A 74 -4.28 -4.29 22.03
C THR A 74 -5.64 -4.12 22.73
N THR A 75 -5.65 -3.88 24.04
CA THR A 75 -6.65 -3.01 24.58
C THR A 75 -6.30 -1.66 23.99
N ILE A 76 -7.04 -1.29 22.95
CA ILE A 76 -7.20 0.10 22.58
C ILE A 76 -7.82 0.76 23.82
N GLN A 77 -6.98 1.08 24.81
CA GLN A 77 -7.37 1.91 25.94
C GLN A 77 -7.46 3.31 25.37
N VAL A 78 -8.66 3.61 24.85
CA VAL A 78 -9.21 4.95 24.86
C VAL A 78 -9.06 5.44 26.31
N LYS A 79 -8.01 6.22 26.60
CA LYS A 79 -7.98 6.97 27.85
C LYS A 79 -8.89 8.18 27.68
N ASP A 80 -10.18 7.93 27.88
CA ASP A 80 -11.13 8.93 28.33
C ASP A 80 -10.59 9.52 29.64
N GLU A 81 -10.01 10.71 29.57
CA GLU A 81 -9.96 11.65 30.68
C GLU A 81 -9.76 13.06 30.11
N ILE A 82 -10.80 13.55 29.44
CA ILE A 82 -10.92 14.98 29.12
C ILE A 82 -11.40 15.68 30.39
N THR A 83 -10.51 16.39 31.07
CA THR A 83 -10.95 17.49 31.94
C THR A 83 -11.32 18.64 31.01
N PRO A 84 -12.59 19.11 30.96
CA PRO A 84 -13.02 20.05 29.94
C PRO A 84 -12.52 21.45 30.27
N LEU A 85 -11.77 22.06 29.35
CA LEU A 85 -11.64 23.51 29.29
C LEU A 85 -12.73 24.03 28.34
N ALA A 86 -13.60 24.88 28.85
CA ALA A 86 -14.71 25.46 28.10
C ALA A 86 -14.21 26.38 26.97
N GLY A 87 -14.63 26.10 25.74
CA GLY A 87 -14.44 26.94 24.55
C GLY A 87 -15.47 26.57 23.47
N PRO A 88 -16.00 27.54 22.70
CA PRO A 88 -17.30 27.42 22.06
C PRO A 88 -17.28 26.58 20.78
N GLU A 89 -18.42 25.92 20.55
CA GLU A 89 -18.84 25.07 19.42
C GLU A 89 -18.02 25.19 18.12
N ALA A 90 -17.25 24.14 17.82
CA ALA A 90 -16.89 23.78 16.46
C ALA A 90 -17.63 22.49 16.09
N ALA A 91 -18.21 22.50 14.89
CA ALA A 91 -19.07 21.48 14.28
C ALA A 91 -18.62 20.03 14.49
N PRO A 92 -19.55 19.04 14.45
CA PRO A 92 -19.20 17.63 14.62
C PRO A 92 -18.27 17.19 13.48
N SER A 93 -16.99 17.02 13.80
CA SER A 93 -16.00 16.38 12.93
C SER A 93 -16.30 14.89 12.89
N SER A 94 -17.21 14.51 12.00
CA SER A 94 -17.53 13.12 11.68
C SER A 94 -16.39 12.49 10.88
N ALA A 95 -15.37 11.98 11.59
CA ALA A 95 -14.50 10.93 11.06
C ALA A 95 -13.97 10.09 12.24
N SER A 96 -14.87 9.41 12.95
CA SER A 96 -14.51 8.22 13.70
C SER A 96 -14.15 7.14 12.67
N GLY A 97 -12.91 7.19 12.16
CA GLY A 97 -12.44 6.34 11.09
C GLY A 97 -12.48 4.87 11.50
N ALA A 98 -13.36 4.10 10.85
CA ALA A 98 -13.26 2.66 10.88
C ALA A 98 -11.92 2.27 10.24
N SER A 99 -10.97 1.81 11.05
CA SER A 99 -9.69 1.28 10.57
C SER A 99 -9.93 -0.09 9.91
N PHE A 100 -10.08 -0.12 8.59
CA PHE A 100 -10.02 -1.36 7.83
C PHE A 100 -8.56 -1.76 7.62
N PRO A 101 -8.15 -3.00 7.96
CA PRO A 101 -6.80 -3.46 7.65
C PRO A 101 -6.64 -3.56 6.13
N PHE A 102 -5.71 -2.79 5.58
CA PHE A 102 -5.34 -2.85 4.17
C PHE A 102 -4.13 -3.77 4.04
N TYR A 103 -4.25 -4.85 3.26
CA TYR A 103 -3.12 -5.72 2.97
C TYR A 103 -2.36 -5.17 1.76
N LEU A 104 -1.03 -5.10 1.87
CA LEU A 104 -0.17 -4.64 0.79
C LEU A 104 0.63 -5.82 0.24
N CYS A 105 0.65 -5.95 -1.10
CA CYS A 105 1.36 -7.01 -1.77
C CYS A 105 2.87 -6.91 -1.53
N SER A 106 3.53 -8.06 -1.52
CA SER A 106 4.98 -8.19 -1.36
C SER A 106 5.74 -8.27 -2.69
N ASP A 107 5.04 -8.30 -3.82
CA ASP A 107 5.61 -8.52 -5.15
C ASP A 107 5.99 -7.21 -5.89
N LEU A 108 5.82 -6.06 -5.23
CA LEU A 108 6.20 -4.75 -5.74
C LEU A 108 7.59 -4.37 -5.25
N THR A 109 8.43 -3.89 -6.16
CA THR A 109 9.69 -3.24 -5.80
C THR A 109 9.43 -1.91 -5.06
N GLU A 110 10.42 -1.41 -4.32
CA GLU A 110 10.31 -0.09 -3.65
C GLU A 110 10.02 1.04 -4.65
N ALA A 111 10.70 1.03 -5.81
CA ALA A 111 10.49 2.01 -6.86
C ALA A 111 9.04 1.99 -7.39
N GLN A 112 8.49 0.79 -7.63
CA GLN A 112 7.10 0.65 -8.08
C GLN A 112 6.11 1.11 -7.01
N GLY A 113 6.30 0.72 -5.74
CA GLY A 113 5.44 1.14 -4.64
C GLY A 113 5.42 2.66 -4.44
N SER A 114 6.58 3.31 -4.53
CA SER A 114 6.69 4.78 -4.46
C SER A 114 5.97 5.44 -5.63
N ALA A 115 6.27 5.00 -6.86
CA ALA A 115 5.67 5.58 -8.07
C ALA A 115 4.14 5.42 -8.10
N ILE A 116 3.61 4.28 -7.66
CA ILE A 116 2.16 4.07 -7.52
C ILE A 116 1.56 5.08 -6.52
N THR A 117 2.19 5.24 -5.36
CA THR A 117 1.69 6.14 -4.31
C THR A 117 1.72 7.59 -4.74
N GLU A 118 2.82 8.03 -5.36
CA GLU A 118 2.96 9.37 -5.93
C GLU A 118 1.90 9.61 -7.00
N ARG A 119 1.66 8.62 -7.88
CA ARG A 119 0.66 8.74 -8.94
C ARG A 119 -0.78 8.88 -8.40
N ILE A 120 -1.10 8.20 -7.31
CA ILE A 120 -2.40 8.37 -6.63
C ILE A 120 -2.55 9.81 -6.12
N LEU A 121 -1.51 10.37 -5.51
CA LEU A 121 -1.52 11.75 -5.02
C LEU A 121 -1.67 12.77 -6.16
N GLU A 122 -0.94 12.58 -7.28
CA GLU A 122 -1.10 13.40 -8.49
C GLU A 122 -2.54 13.37 -9.02
N ASN A 123 -3.15 12.18 -9.03
CA ASN A 123 -4.54 12.02 -9.44
C ASN A 123 -5.51 12.72 -8.50
N ASP A 124 -5.28 12.66 -7.19
CA ASP A 124 -6.11 13.34 -6.19
C ASP A 124 -6.03 14.87 -6.33
N GLU A 125 -4.82 15.42 -6.50
CA GLU A 125 -4.61 16.84 -6.77
C GLU A 125 -5.33 17.27 -8.07
N ARG A 126 -5.19 16.48 -9.14
CA ARG A 126 -5.86 16.78 -10.41
C ARG A 126 -7.37 16.67 -10.31
N ALA A 127 -7.88 15.65 -9.61
CA ALA A 127 -9.31 15.48 -9.37
C ALA A 127 -9.88 16.66 -8.57
N ALA A 128 -9.16 17.14 -7.56
CA ALA A 128 -9.55 18.33 -6.79
C ALA A 128 -9.67 19.58 -7.69
N VAL A 129 -8.73 19.78 -8.62
CA VAL A 129 -8.80 20.89 -9.60
C VAL A 129 -10.03 20.74 -10.50
N LEU A 130 -10.27 19.55 -11.05
CA LEU A 130 -11.39 19.28 -11.96
C LEU A 130 -12.75 19.45 -11.28
N LEU A 131 -12.87 18.99 -10.02
CA LEU A 131 -14.09 19.11 -9.21
C LEU A 131 -14.46 20.57 -8.90
N ASN A 132 -13.46 21.47 -8.85
CA ASN A 132 -13.67 22.90 -8.64
C ASN A 132 -13.83 23.70 -9.95
N MET A 133 -13.82 23.03 -11.11
CA MET A 133 -14.01 23.70 -12.39
C MET A 133 -15.48 24.13 -12.56
N PRO A 134 -15.76 25.37 -13.01
CA PRO A 134 -17.13 25.81 -13.27
C PRO A 134 -17.75 25.02 -14.43
N ILE A 135 -18.98 24.55 -14.22
CA ILE A 135 -19.77 23.86 -15.24
C ILE A 135 -20.17 24.85 -16.34
N LYS A 136 -19.83 24.54 -17.59
CA LYS A 136 -20.30 25.25 -18.76
C LYS A 136 -21.27 24.39 -19.57
N ARG A 137 -22.25 25.04 -20.18
CA ARG A 137 -23.29 24.39 -20.98
C ARG A 137 -23.19 24.83 -22.43
N ALA A 138 -23.46 23.90 -23.34
CA ALA A 138 -23.52 24.20 -24.76
C ALA A 138 -24.76 25.03 -25.11
N MET A 139 -24.68 25.79 -26.21
CA MET A 139 -25.74 26.69 -26.67
C MET A 139 -27.07 25.97 -26.97
N PHE A 140 -27.02 24.68 -27.34
CA PHE A 140 -28.18 23.85 -27.69
C PHE A 140 -28.57 22.86 -26.58
N GLY A 141 -28.12 23.09 -25.34
CA GLY A 141 -28.33 22.19 -24.20
C GLY A 141 -27.20 21.17 -24.05
N GLY A 142 -27.12 20.54 -22.88
CA GLY A 142 -26.01 19.66 -22.51
C GLY A 142 -24.79 20.39 -21.94
N LEU A 143 -23.74 19.63 -21.62
CA LEU A 143 -22.44 20.16 -21.23
C LEU A 143 -21.70 20.66 -22.48
N ASP A 144 -20.89 21.69 -22.33
CA ASP A 144 -19.97 22.05 -23.41
C ASP A 144 -18.79 21.05 -23.49
N ASP A 145 -18.07 21.06 -24.60
CA ASP A 145 -16.95 20.13 -24.83
C ASP A 145 -15.87 20.23 -23.74
N THR A 146 -15.69 21.42 -23.15
CA THR A 146 -14.71 21.62 -22.07
C THR A 146 -15.13 20.89 -20.80
N THR A 147 -16.41 21.01 -20.42
CA THR A 147 -16.95 20.36 -19.23
C THR A 147 -17.08 18.85 -19.45
N ASP A 148 -17.44 18.41 -20.65
CA ASP A 148 -17.48 16.98 -21.00
C ASP A 148 -16.07 16.34 -20.94
N ALA A 149 -15.06 17.02 -21.50
CA ALA A 149 -13.68 16.56 -21.43
C ALA A 149 -13.16 16.50 -19.98
N ALA A 150 -13.45 17.52 -19.16
CA ALA A 150 -13.09 17.53 -17.75
C ALA A 150 -13.77 16.40 -16.96
N LEU A 151 -15.03 16.08 -17.29
CA LEU A 151 -15.75 14.97 -16.68
C LEU A 151 -15.11 13.62 -17.02
N ARG A 152 -14.76 13.41 -18.30
CA ARG A 152 -14.05 12.19 -18.74
C ARG A 152 -12.68 12.07 -18.07
N GLU A 153 -11.93 13.18 -17.97
CA GLU A 153 -10.64 13.18 -17.28
C GLU A 153 -10.81 12.82 -15.80
N LEU A 154 -11.78 13.44 -15.10
CA LEU A 154 -12.06 13.16 -13.70
C LEU A 154 -12.34 11.68 -13.46
N PHE A 155 -13.23 11.07 -14.23
CA PHE A 155 -13.52 9.64 -14.11
C PHE A 155 -12.31 8.77 -14.46
N GLY A 156 -11.49 9.18 -15.44
CA GLY A 156 -10.22 8.53 -15.75
C GLY A 156 -9.28 8.50 -14.55
N ARG A 157 -9.08 9.65 -13.88
CA ARG A 157 -8.22 9.76 -12.67
C ARG A 157 -8.73 8.92 -11.51
N LEU A 158 -10.03 8.95 -11.25
CA LEU A 158 -10.63 8.14 -10.18
C LEU A 158 -10.48 6.63 -10.45
N THR A 159 -10.67 6.23 -11.71
CA THR A 159 -10.50 4.83 -12.14
C THR A 159 -9.04 4.40 -12.03
N GLU A 160 -8.09 5.24 -12.46
CA GLU A 160 -6.65 5.01 -12.34
C GLU A 160 -6.25 4.82 -10.87
N SER A 161 -6.66 5.73 -9.96
CA SER A 161 -6.39 5.60 -8.53
C SER A 161 -6.98 4.32 -7.92
N TYR A 162 -8.19 3.93 -8.33
CA TYR A 162 -8.79 2.67 -7.88
C TYR A 162 -7.98 1.44 -8.31
N MET A 163 -7.50 1.42 -9.56
CA MET A 163 -6.67 0.34 -10.08
C MET A 163 -5.31 0.27 -9.37
N LEU A 164 -4.70 1.43 -9.12
CA LEU A 164 -3.43 1.54 -8.40
C LEU A 164 -3.55 1.10 -6.93
N LEU A 165 -4.59 1.53 -6.23
CA LEU A 165 -4.91 1.07 -4.87
C LEU A 165 -5.17 -0.45 -4.83
N SER A 166 -5.83 -0.96 -5.86
CA SER A 166 -6.05 -2.40 -6.02
C SER A 166 -4.75 -3.16 -6.24
N ARG A 167 -3.85 -2.62 -7.05
CA ARG A 167 -2.53 -3.20 -7.30
C ARG A 167 -1.68 -3.24 -6.05
N LEU A 168 -1.71 -2.18 -5.24
CA LEU A 168 -1.09 -2.15 -3.92
C LEU A 168 -1.57 -3.31 -3.03
N GLN A 169 -2.82 -3.76 -3.20
CA GLN A 169 -3.39 -4.92 -2.50
C GLN A 169 -3.10 -6.27 -3.18
N GLY A 170 -2.30 -6.30 -4.24
CA GLY A 170 -1.98 -7.52 -4.99
C GLY A 170 -3.09 -7.95 -5.94
N ARG A 171 -4.08 -7.10 -6.20
CA ARG A 171 -5.17 -7.37 -7.14
C ARG A 171 -4.87 -6.75 -8.49
N VAL A 172 -4.85 -7.57 -9.54
CA VAL A 172 -4.71 -7.13 -10.93
C VAL A 172 -6.07 -7.29 -11.62
N PHE A 173 -6.57 -6.19 -12.18
CA PHE A 173 -7.92 -6.12 -12.77
C PHE A 173 -7.92 -6.31 -14.28
N ILE A 174 -6.87 -5.85 -14.96
CA ILE A 174 -6.76 -5.90 -16.40
C ILE A 174 -5.45 -6.62 -16.71
N THR A 175 -5.59 -7.79 -17.33
CA THR A 175 -4.47 -8.54 -17.88
C THR A 175 -4.38 -8.22 -19.36
N PRO A 176 -3.20 -7.84 -19.88
CA PRO A 176 -3.02 -7.67 -21.32
C PRO A 176 -3.43 -8.95 -22.07
N THR A 177 -4.19 -8.79 -23.16
CA THR A 177 -4.61 -9.88 -24.05
C THR A 177 -3.92 -9.72 -25.40
N GLU A 178 -3.47 -10.83 -25.98
CA GLU A 178 -2.94 -10.85 -27.36
C GLU A 178 -4.07 -11.06 -28.37
N GLY A 179 -3.99 -10.39 -29.52
CA GLY A 179 -4.92 -10.55 -30.64
C GLY A 179 -5.88 -9.36 -30.85
N GLU A 180 -6.80 -9.52 -31.81
CA GLU A 180 -7.78 -8.50 -32.16
C GLU A 180 -8.91 -8.46 -31.10
N PRO A 181 -9.29 -7.28 -30.59
CA PRO A 181 -10.28 -7.19 -29.52
C PRO A 181 -11.67 -7.58 -30.01
N SER A 182 -12.26 -8.60 -29.39
CA SER A 182 -13.59 -9.12 -29.73
C SER A 182 -14.64 -8.79 -28.66
N THR A 183 -14.20 -8.45 -27.46
CA THR A 183 -15.04 -8.06 -26.32
C THR A 183 -14.62 -6.69 -25.78
N LEU A 184 -15.50 -6.09 -24.96
CA LEU A 184 -15.16 -4.86 -24.24
C LEU A 184 -13.95 -5.07 -23.30
N ALA A 185 -13.81 -6.27 -22.74
CA ALA A 185 -12.66 -6.62 -21.91
C ALA A 185 -11.36 -6.60 -22.74
N ASP A 186 -11.37 -7.17 -23.96
CA ASP A 186 -10.21 -7.15 -24.85
C ASP A 186 -9.87 -5.72 -25.31
N LEU A 187 -10.90 -4.90 -25.57
CA LEU A 187 -10.71 -3.50 -25.94
C LEU A 187 -10.08 -2.69 -24.79
N VAL A 188 -10.50 -2.95 -23.55
CA VAL A 188 -9.90 -2.32 -22.38
C VAL A 188 -8.48 -2.84 -22.15
N ALA A 189 -8.24 -4.14 -22.29
CA ALA A 189 -6.93 -4.77 -22.12
C ALA A 189 -5.91 -4.30 -23.17
N SER A 190 -6.31 -4.17 -24.44
CA SER A 190 -5.46 -3.64 -25.52
C SER A 190 -5.09 -2.18 -25.31
N ASN A 191 -6.04 -1.33 -24.90
CA ASN A 191 -5.75 0.06 -24.54
C ASN A 191 -4.85 0.14 -23.30
N TYR A 192 -5.06 -0.75 -22.34
CA TYR A 192 -4.25 -0.84 -21.14
C TYR A 192 -2.80 -1.25 -21.45
N ALA A 193 -2.59 -2.19 -22.36
CA ALA A 193 -1.25 -2.68 -22.73
C ALA A 193 -0.30 -1.57 -23.24
N GLY A 194 -0.83 -0.51 -23.84
CA GLY A 194 -0.05 0.67 -24.27
C GLY A 194 0.11 1.75 -23.20
N SER A 195 -0.42 1.55 -22.00
CA SER A 195 -0.42 2.53 -20.92
C SER A 195 0.88 2.50 -20.12
N PRO A 196 1.40 3.64 -19.65
CA PRO A 196 2.53 3.67 -18.69
C PRO A 196 2.19 2.98 -17.36
N LEU A 197 0.90 2.72 -17.09
CA LEU A 197 0.45 1.99 -15.91
C LEU A 197 0.85 0.51 -15.92
N VAL A 198 1.18 -0.07 -17.08
CA VAL A 198 1.58 -1.48 -17.18
C VAL A 198 2.83 -1.73 -16.37
N GLU A 199 3.83 -0.85 -16.43
CA GLU A 199 5.08 -0.98 -15.68
C GLU A 199 4.87 -0.90 -14.16
N LEU A 200 3.93 -0.05 -13.74
CA LEU A 200 3.55 0.12 -12.34
C LEU A 200 2.72 -1.04 -11.80
N THR A 201 2.07 -1.82 -12.68
CA THR A 201 1.14 -2.87 -12.27
C THR A 201 1.61 -4.28 -12.59
N ALA A 202 2.67 -4.44 -13.37
CA ALA A 202 3.33 -5.72 -13.58
C ALA A 202 3.81 -6.29 -12.23
N GLY A 203 3.50 -7.56 -11.98
CA GLY A 203 4.11 -8.32 -10.89
C GLY A 203 5.55 -8.66 -11.23
N HIS A 204 6.47 -8.54 -10.27
CA HIS A 204 7.72 -9.27 -10.37
C HIS A 204 7.46 -10.72 -9.93
N PRO A 205 7.89 -11.73 -10.71
CA PRO A 205 7.85 -13.10 -10.22
C PRO A 205 8.69 -13.17 -8.93
N PRO A 206 8.27 -13.93 -7.92
CA PRO A 206 9.07 -14.13 -6.72
C PRO A 206 10.44 -14.66 -7.15
N THR A 207 11.52 -14.03 -6.68
CA THR A 207 12.86 -14.59 -6.80
C THR A 207 12.89 -15.87 -5.96
N ILE A 208 12.59 -17.00 -6.59
CA ILE A 208 12.89 -18.30 -6.01
C ILE A 208 14.42 -18.36 -6.00
N GLN A 209 15.02 -18.19 -4.82
CA GLN A 209 16.41 -18.60 -4.63
C GLN A 209 16.42 -20.10 -4.82
N SER A 210 16.86 -20.55 -5.99
CA SER A 210 17.14 -21.96 -6.24
C SER A 210 18.23 -22.38 -5.27
N GLU A 211 17.86 -23.11 -4.21
CA GLU A 211 18.84 -23.89 -3.46
C GLU A 211 19.57 -24.79 -4.48
N PRO A 212 20.92 -24.84 -4.47
CA PRO A 212 21.63 -25.78 -5.31
C PRO A 212 21.33 -27.19 -4.79
N GLN A 213 20.45 -27.90 -5.49
CA GLN A 213 20.31 -29.35 -5.34
C GLN A 213 21.63 -29.99 -5.79
N GLY A 214 22.52 -30.24 -4.83
CA GLY A 214 23.62 -31.17 -5.00
C GLY A 214 23.04 -32.58 -5.13
N PHE A 215 22.82 -33.00 -6.38
CA PHE A 215 22.59 -34.39 -6.71
C PHE A 215 23.96 -35.01 -6.99
N ASP A 216 24.42 -35.89 -6.10
CA ASP A 216 25.64 -36.67 -6.26
C ASP A 216 25.23 -38.09 -6.71
N PRO A 217 25.40 -38.47 -7.99
CA PRO A 217 24.99 -39.75 -8.50
C PRO A 217 26.18 -40.70 -8.55
N ASP A 218 26.65 -41.17 -7.40
CA ASP A 218 27.62 -42.28 -7.33
C ASP A 218 27.42 -43.07 -6.03
N GLN A 219 26.35 -43.87 -5.96
CA GLN A 219 26.25 -44.96 -4.98
C GLN A 219 25.21 -46.03 -5.38
N GLU A 220 25.60 -46.89 -6.32
CA GLU A 220 25.12 -48.27 -6.58
C GLU A 220 26.17 -48.82 -7.59
N ASP A 221 27.00 -49.84 -7.35
CA ASP A 221 26.76 -51.15 -6.78
C ASP A 221 28.04 -51.74 -6.16
N ALA A 222 27.96 -52.30 -4.96
CA ALA A 222 28.85 -53.35 -4.48
C ALA A 222 28.19 -54.12 -3.33
N GLU A 223 27.44 -55.17 -3.66
CA GLU A 223 27.55 -56.55 -3.13
C GLU A 223 26.38 -57.44 -3.58
#